data_AF-A0A931DKW2-F1
#
_entry.id   AF-A0A931DKW2-F1
#
_cell.length_a   1.000
_cell.length_b   1.000
_cell.length_c   1.000
_cell.angle_alpha   90.00
_cell.angle_beta   90.00
_cell.angle_gamma   90.00
#
_symmetry.space_group_name_H-M   'P 1'
#
loop_
_entity.id
_entity.type
_entity.pdbx_description
1 polymer ?
#
loop_
_entity_poly.entity_id
_entity_poly.type
_entity_poly.pdbx_seq_one_letter_code
_entity_poly.pdbx_strand_id
1 'polypeptide(L)' 'MGSALARAALEMVKDSDARFLPVCPFIAGWSAKHPEYDAWRYQATSRVTD' A
#
# COMPACT_ATOMS: atom_id res chain seq x y z
N MET A 1 -15.05 5.41 -8.45
CA MET A 1 -15.11 5.85 -7.04
C MET A 1 -14.03 5.21 -6.18
N GLY A 2 -13.90 3.88 -6.12
CA GLY A 2 -12.89 3.22 -5.25
C GLY A 2 -11.43 3.62 -5.52
N SER A 3 -11.06 3.85 -6.79
CA SER A 3 -9.70 4.27 -7.16
C SER A 3 -9.31 5.66 -6.64
N ALA A 4 -10.27 6.58 -6.55
CA ALA A 4 -10.01 7.92 -6.01
C ALA A 4 -9.72 7.87 -4.51
N LEU A 5 -10.46 7.04 -3.76
CA LEU A 5 -10.21 6.80 -2.34
C LEU A 5 -8.87 6.10 -2.12
N ALA A 6 -8.54 5.09 -2.93
CA ALA A 6 -7.25 4.40 -2.84
C ALA A 6 -6.07 5.37 -3.05
N ARG A 7 -6.16 6.23 -4.07
CA ARG A 7 -5.14 7.24 -4.31
C ARG A 7 -5.03 8.23 -3.15
N ALA A 8 -6.14 8.78 -2.67
CA ALA A 8 -6.14 9.73 -1.56
C ALA A 8 -5.54 9.12 -0.28
N ALA A 9 -5.85 7.86 0.02
CA ALA A 9 -5.27 7.17 1.17
C ALA A 9 -3.74 7.00 1.05
N LEU A 10 -3.23 6.68 -0.15
CA LEU A 10 -1.79 6.50 -0.37
C LEU A 10 -1.01 7.81 -0.43
N GLU A 11 -1.60 8.88 -0.95
CA GLU A 11 -1.01 10.22 -0.86
C GLU A 11 -0.89 10.68 0.60
N MET A 12 -1.90 10.42 1.45
CA MET A 12 -1.82 10.72 2.88
C MET A 12 -0.67 9.97 3.57
N VAL A 13 -0.43 8.71 3.20
CA VAL A 13 0.69 7.91 3.71
C VAL A 13 2.02 8.53 3.31
N LYS A 14 2.14 8.94 2.05
CA LYS A 14 3.33 9.60 1.52
C LYS A 14 3.59 10.94 2.20
N ASP A 15 2.56 11.77 2.39
CA ASP A 15 2.67 13.06 3.08
C ASP A 15 3.07 12.89 4.56
N SER A 16 2.72 11.75 5.16
CA SER A 16 3.07 11.42 6.53
C SER A 16 4.42 10.69 6.66
N ASP A 17 5.14 10.48 5.55
CA ASP A 17 6.35 9.65 5.44
C ASP A 17 6.22 8.28 6.15
N ALA A 18 5.00 7.74 6.13
CA ALA A 18 4.65 6.51 6.82
C ALA A 18 4.71 5.31 5.89
N ARG A 19 4.78 4.09 6.44
CA ARG A 19 4.63 2.87 5.66
C ARG A 19 3.21 2.30 5.81
N PHE A 20 2.62 1.86 4.71
CA PHE A 20 1.29 1.24 4.71
C PHE A 20 1.36 -0.27 4.51
N LEU A 21 0.48 -1.00 5.21
CA LEU A 21 0.26 -2.43 4.99
C LEU A 21 -1.12 -2.62 4.34
N PRO A 22 -1.21 -3.05 3.08
CA PRO A 22 -2.49 -3.25 2.44
C PRO A 22 -3.16 -4.53 2.94
N VAL A 23 -3.99 -4.40 3.98
CA VAL A 23 -4.83 -5.50 4.52
C VAL A 23 -6.07 -5.76 3.66
N CYS A 24 -6.53 -4.76 2.91
CA CYS A 24 -7.67 -4.86 2.01
C CYS A 24 -7.24 -5.39 0.64
N PRO A 25 -7.87 -6.45 0.10
CA PRO A 25 -7.50 -7.01 -1.21
C PRO A 25 -7.66 -6.00 -2.35
N PHE A 26 -8.61 -5.07 -2.24
CA PHE A 26 -8.79 -3.99 -3.23
C PHE A 26 -7.57 -3.06 -3.28
N ILE A 27 -7.09 -2.58 -2.13
CA ILE A 27 -5.92 -1.70 -2.06
C ILE A 27 -4.65 -2.46 -2.46
N ALA A 28 -4.52 -3.73 -2.07
CA ALA A 28 -3.40 -4.58 -2.47
C ALA A 28 -3.30 -4.72 -4.00
N GLY A 29 -4.43 -5.01 -4.66
CA GLY A 29 -4.50 -5.12 -6.12
C GLY A 29 -4.38 -3.77 -6.85
N TRP A 30 -4.87 -2.69 -6.24
CA TRP A 30 -4.72 -1.35 -6.80
C TRP A 30 -3.27 -0.88 -6.74
N SER A 31 -2.62 -0.94 -5.57
CA SER A 31 -1.22 -0.53 -5.41
C SER A 31 -0.23 -1.39 -6.21
N ALA A 32 -0.56 -2.66 -6.50
CA ALA A 32 0.25 -3.47 -7.42
C ALA A 32 0.28 -2.93 -8.87
N LYS A 33 -0.70 -2.12 -9.27
CA LYS A 33 -0.72 -1.42 -10.58
C LYS A 33 -0.03 -0.06 -10.53
N HIS A 34 0.34 0.40 -9.34
CA HIS A 34 0.90 1.71 -9.06
C HIS A 34 2.22 1.56 -8.29
N PRO A 35 3.29 1.09 -8.97
CA PRO A 35 4.59 0.82 -8.34
C PRO A 35 5.24 2.09 -7.77
N GLU A 36 4.77 3.29 -8.15
CA GLU A 36 5.21 4.53 -7.53
C GLU A 36 5.00 4.56 -6.01
N TYR A 37 4.05 3.80 -5.47
CA TYR A 37 3.80 3.74 -4.02
C TYR A 37 4.53 2.60 -3.30
N ASP A 38 5.27 1.73 -4.00
CA ASP A 38 5.93 0.58 -3.38
C ASP A 38 7.01 0.98 -2.37
N ALA A 39 7.59 2.17 -2.50
CA ALA A 39 8.56 2.70 -1.52
C ALA A 39 7.96 2.83 -0.10
N TRP A 40 6.66 3.11 -0.01
CA TRP A 40 5.93 3.22 1.27
C TRP A 40 5.21 1.93 1.65
N ARG A 41 5.25 0.89 0.82
CA ARG A 41 4.63 -0.39 1.14
C ARG A 41 5.46 -1.10 2.20
N TYR A 42 4.84 -1.43 3.32
CA TYR A 42 5.45 -2.29 4.32
C TYR A 42 5.57 -3.72 3.79
N GLN A 43 6.77 -4.27 3.83
CA GLN A 43 7.04 -5.68 3.56
C GLN A 43 7.47 -6.38 4.86
N ALA A 44 6.80 -7.48 5.19
CA ALA A 44 7.22 -8.32 6.30
C ALA A 44 8.56 -8.98 5.95
N THR A 45 9.59 -8.74 6.77
CA THR A 45 10.93 -9.31 6.58
C THR A 45 11.03 -10.76 7.02
N SER A 46 10.05 -11.24 7.80
CA SER A 46 9.99 -12.63 8.27
C SER A 46 9.08 -13.46 7.38
N ARG A 47 9.63 -14.46 6.71
CA ARG A 47 8.87 -15.57 6.12
C ARG A 47 8.90 -16.73 7.12
N VAL A 48 7.80 -16.97 7.82
CA VAL A 48 7.62 -18.23 8.56
C VAL A 48 7.26 -19.29 7.54
N THR A 49 8.15 -20.25 7.37
CA THR A 49 7.90 -21.53 6.69
C THR A 49 7.77 -22.57 7.79
N ASP A 50 6.62 -23.23 7.84
CA ASP A 50 6.36 -24.45 8.61
C ASP A 50 7.16 -25.62 8.02
#